data_AF-A0A1B2LVV7-F1
#
_entry.id   AF-A0A1B2LVV7-F1
#
_cell.length_a   1.000
_cell.length_b   1.000
_cell.length_c   1.000
_cell.angle_alpha   90.00
_cell.angle_beta   90.00
_cell.angle_gamma   90.00
#
_symmetry.space_group_name_H-M   'P 1'
#
loop_
_entity.id
_entity.type
_entity.pdbx_description
1 polymer ?
#
loop_
_entity_poly.entity_id
_entity_poly.type
_entity_poly.pdbx_seq_one_letter_code
_entity_poly.pdbx_strand_id
1 'polypeptide(L)' 'MNNSINYVKQIKNAKRGGYTPTIAKDINKHKVQKATKLIEEWRRLANELKPQMQIDMALTLEECAQALDSALRGR' A
#
# COMPACT_ATOMS: atom_id res chain seq x y z
N MET A 1 16.76 2.04 -25.22
CA MET A 1 15.38 2.51 -25.52
C MET A 1 14.84 1.70 -26.69
N ASN A 2 13.74 0.95 -26.48
CA ASN A 2 13.19 -0.01 -27.46
C ASN A 2 11.75 0.36 -27.91
N ASN A 3 11.48 1.67 -28.04
CA ASN A 3 10.15 2.19 -28.38
C ASN A 3 9.67 1.71 -29.75
N SER A 4 10.60 1.53 -30.71
CA SER A 4 10.24 1.06 -32.06
C SER A 4 9.73 -0.38 -32.07
N ILE A 5 10.30 -1.29 -31.26
CA ILE A 5 9.88 -2.69 -31.18
C ILE A 5 8.45 -2.79 -30.61
N ASN A 6 8.15 -1.98 -29.60
CA ASN A 6 6.81 -1.94 -29.00
C ASN A 6 5.78 -1.37 -29.98
N TYR A 7 6.14 -0.30 -30.71
CA TYR A 7 5.28 0.28 -31.74
C TYR A 7 4.95 -0.71 -32.86
N VAL A 8 5.97 -1.43 -33.36
CA VAL A 8 5.79 -2.46 -34.40
C VAL A 8 4.88 -3.60 -33.92
N LYS A 9 5.00 -4.03 -32.65
CA LYS A 9 4.11 -5.05 -32.08
C LYS A 9 2.66 -4.56 -31.96
N GLN A 10 2.46 -3.29 -31.56
CA GLN A 10 1.12 -2.69 -31.50
C GLN A 10 0.46 -2.63 -32.87
N ILE A 11 1.18 -2.18 -33.90
CA ILE A 11 0.69 -2.13 -35.28
C ILE A 11 0.35 -3.55 -35.79
N LYS A 12 1.20 -4.55 -35.51
CA LYS A 12 0.95 -5.95 -35.90
C LYS A 12 -0.27 -6.54 -35.21
N ASN A 13 -0.49 -6.24 -33.93
CA ASN A 13 -1.67 -6.71 -33.18
C ASN A 13 -2.95 -6.03 -33.67
N ALA A 14 -2.91 -4.73 -33.94
CA ALA A 14 -4.01 -3.97 -34.52
C ALA A 14 -4.42 -4.53 -35.90
N LYS A 15 -3.42 -4.79 -36.78
CA LYS A 15 -3.65 -5.35 -38.13
C LYS A 15 -4.23 -6.76 -38.14
N ARG A 16 -4.05 -7.54 -37.07
CA ARG A 16 -4.59 -8.91 -36.93
C ARG A 16 -6.02 -8.94 -36.37
N GLY A 17 -6.69 -7.78 -36.25
CA GLY A 17 -8.01 -7.67 -35.60
C GLY A 17 -7.94 -7.76 -34.07
N GLY A 18 -6.74 -7.77 -33.50
CA GLY A 18 -6.53 -7.71 -32.06
C GLY A 18 -6.65 -6.28 -31.53
N TYR A 19 -6.99 -6.15 -30.25
CA TYR A 19 -7.18 -4.87 -29.57
C TYR A 19 -5.96 -3.95 -29.70
N THR A 20 -6.15 -2.79 -30.32
CA THR A 20 -5.16 -1.70 -30.36
C THR A 20 -5.10 -1.01 -28.99
N PRO A 21 -3.98 -1.04 -28.25
CA PRO A 21 -3.85 -0.26 -27.03
C PRO A 21 -4.03 1.22 -27.34
N THR A 22 -4.98 1.84 -26.65
CA THR A 22 -5.26 3.28 -26.76
C THR A 22 -4.50 4.04 -25.69
N ILE A 23 -4.26 5.34 -25.93
CA ILE A 23 -3.67 6.27 -24.94
C ILE A 23 -4.40 6.17 -23.59
N ALA A 24 -5.73 6.00 -23.62
CA ALA A 24 -6.55 5.80 -22.42
C ALA A 24 -6.17 4.54 -21.63
N LYS A 25 -5.88 3.40 -22.30
CA LYS A 25 -5.46 2.17 -21.63
C LYS A 25 -4.10 2.30 -20.97
N ASP A 26 -3.14 2.97 -21.64
CA ASP A 26 -1.81 3.19 -21.09
C ASP A 26 -1.85 4.14 -19.89
N ILE A 27 -2.65 5.21 -19.96
CA ILE A 27 -2.92 6.10 -18.82
C ILE A 27 -3.54 5.32 -17.67
N ASN A 28 -4.54 4.48 -17.93
CA ASN A 28 -5.18 3.66 -16.90
C ASN A 28 -4.21 2.67 -16.27
N LYS A 29 -3.35 2.02 -17.07
CA LYS A 29 -2.28 1.15 -16.56
C LYS A 29 -1.34 1.91 -15.64
N HIS A 30 -0.90 3.11 -16.02
CA HIS A 30 -0.05 3.95 -15.18
C HIS A 30 -0.74 4.40 -13.89
N LYS A 31 -2.04 4.73 -13.94
CA LYS A 31 -2.84 5.06 -12.75
C LYS A 31 -2.92 3.88 -11.78
N VAL A 32 -3.22 2.68 -12.29
CA VAL A 32 -3.25 1.45 -11.48
C VAL A 32 -1.88 1.18 -10.86
N GLN A 33 -0.79 1.28 -11.63
CA GLN A 33 0.56 1.09 -11.12
C GLN A 33 0.92 2.09 -10.01
N LYS A 34 0.55 3.37 -10.16
CA LYS A 34 0.74 4.38 -9.10
C LYS A 34 -0.05 4.04 -7.85
N ALA A 35 -1.31 3.63 -8.00
CA ALA A 35 -2.15 3.23 -6.87
C ALA A 35 -1.57 2.01 -6.14
N THR A 36 -1.09 1.00 -6.87
CA THR A 36 -0.44 -0.18 -6.27
C THR A 36 0.79 0.22 -5.44
N LYS A 37 1.65 1.09 -5.96
CA LYS A 37 2.82 1.59 -5.21
C LYS A 37 2.44 2.31 -3.92
N LEU A 38 1.44 3.18 -3.98
CA LEU A 38 0.94 3.88 -2.79
C LEU A 38 0.38 2.90 -1.75
N ILE A 39 -0.34 1.86 -2.18
CA ILE A 39 -0.84 0.82 -1.28
C ILE A 39 0.31 0.05 -0.62
N GLU A 40 1.38 -0.25 -1.35
CA GLU A 40 2.57 -0.93 -0.80
C GLU A 40 3.30 -0.05 0.24
N GLU A 41 3.47 1.24 -0.04
CA GLU A 41 4.04 2.21 0.90
C GLU A 41 3.18 2.32 2.17
N TRP A 42 1.85 2.39 2.02
CA TRP A 42 0.92 2.42 3.16
C TRP A 42 1.02 1.15 4.01
N ARG A 43 1.10 -0.03 3.37
CA ARG A 43 1.28 -1.30 4.09
C ARG A 43 2.60 -1.33 4.84
N ARG A 44 3.68 -0.81 4.26
CA ARG A 44 4.98 -0.70 4.92
C ARG A 44 4.91 0.21 6.15
N LEU A 45 4.37 1.42 6.01
CA LEU A 45 4.22 2.37 7.11
C LEU A 45 3.35 1.80 8.24
N ALA A 46 2.24 1.14 7.90
CA ALA A 46 1.40 0.48 8.89
C ALA A 46 2.14 -0.64 9.64
N ASN A 47 3.02 -1.39 8.98
CA ASN A 47 3.82 -2.42 9.63
C ASN A 47 4.94 -1.83 10.52
N GLU A 48 5.50 -0.67 10.14
CA GLU A 48 6.46 0.06 10.97
C GLU A 48 5.78 0.67 12.21
N LEU A 49 4.52 1.12 12.09
CA LEU A 49 3.76 1.72 13.19
C LEU A 49 3.22 0.68 14.19
N LYS A 50 2.93 -0.54 13.75
CA LYS A 50 2.35 -1.61 14.59
C LYS A 50 3.12 -1.88 15.89
N PRO A 51 4.46 -2.08 15.88
CA PRO A 51 5.23 -2.30 17.10
C PRO A 51 5.14 -1.11 18.06
N GLN A 52 5.19 0.13 17.55
CA GLN A 52 5.07 1.32 18.38
C GLN A 52 3.72 1.36 19.10
N MET A 53 2.62 1.11 18.37
CA MET A 53 1.29 1.06 18.97
C MET A 53 1.15 -0.07 20.01
N GLN A 54 1.83 -1.20 19.80
CA GLN A 54 1.84 -2.29 20.79
C GLN A 54 2.56 -1.88 22.08
N ILE A 55 3.68 -1.16 21.95
CA ILE A 55 4.42 -0.63 23.11
C ILE A 55 3.58 0.40 23.86
N ASP A 56 2.99 1.37 23.15
CA ASP A 56 2.17 2.42 23.75
C ASP A 56 0.99 1.81 24.52
N MET A 57 0.33 0.81 23.94
CA MET A 57 -0.77 0.08 24.58
C MET A 57 -0.32 -0.69 25.82
N ALA A 58 0.84 -1.35 25.78
CA ALA A 58 1.38 -2.08 26.92
C ALA A 58 1.67 -1.13 28.10
N LEU A 59 2.24 0.05 27.82
CA LEU A 59 2.49 1.09 28.82
C LEU A 59 1.18 1.56 29.47
N THR A 60 0.17 1.89 28.67
CA THR A 60 -1.13 2.33 29.20
C THR A 60 -1.79 1.25 30.06
N LEU A 61 -1.70 -0.02 29.67
CA LEU A 61 -2.25 -1.13 30.46
C LEU A 61 -1.53 -1.29 31.81
N GLU A 62 -0.21 -1.13 31.82
CA GLU A 62 0.58 -1.16 33.06
C GLU A 62 0.23 0.00 33.99
N GLU A 63 0.07 1.22 33.46
CA GLU A 63 -0.39 2.38 34.23
C GLU A 63 -1.78 2.15 34.84
N CYS A 64 -2.71 1.58 34.06
CA CYS A 64 -4.03 1.21 34.56
C CYS A 64 -3.96 0.14 35.66
N ALA A 65 -3.09 -0.87 35.51
CA ALA A 65 -2.91 -1.91 36.51
C ALA A 65 -2.34 -1.35 37.81
N GLN A 66 -1.35 -0.46 37.74
CA GLN A 66 -0.77 0.23 38.90
C GLN A 66 -1.79 1.12 39.61
N ALA A 67 -2.58 1.87 38.85
CA ALA A 67 -3.67 2.68 39.40
C ALA A 67 -4.71 1.82 40.12
N LEU A 68 -5.06 0.66 39.57
CA LEU A 68 -5.99 -0.28 40.19
C LEU A 68 -5.42 -0.90 41.47
N ASP A 69 -4.15 -1.36 41.46
CA ASP A 69 -3.49 -1.91 42.66
C ASP A 69 -3.42 -0.87 43.78
N SER A 70 -3.12 0.38 43.44
CA SER A 70 -3.12 1.50 44.39
C SER A 70 -4.50 1.77 44.99
N ALA A 71 -5.55 1.74 44.15
CA ALA A 71 -6.93 1.94 44.59
C ALA A 71 -7.44 0.80 45.50
N LEU A 72 -6.96 -0.43 45.27
CA LEU A 72 -7.32 -1.60 46.08
C LEU A 72 -6.54 -1.66 47.40
N ARG A 73 -5.29 -1.21 47.44
CA ARG A 73 -4.45 -1.16 48.65
C ARG A 73 -4.68 0.06 49.53
N GLY A 74 -5.26 1.12 48.98
CA GLY A 74 -5.64 2.33 49.72
C GLY A 74 -6.96 2.23 50.49
N ARG A 75 -7.58 1.05 50.54
CA ARG A 75 -8.73 0.73 51.40
C ARG A 75 -8.33 -0.13 52.58
#